data_AF-A0A0J6S295-F1
#
_entry.id   AF-A0A0J6S295-F1
#
_cell.length_a   1.000
_cell.length_b   1.000
_cell.length_c   1.000
_cell.angle_alpha   90.00
_cell.angle_beta   90.00
_cell.angle_gamma   90.00
#
_symmetry.space_group_name_H-M   'P 1'
#
loop_
_entity.id
_entity.type
_entity.pdbx_description
1 polymer ?
#
loop_
_entity_poly.entity_id
_entity_poly.type
_entity_poly.pdbx_seq_one_letter_code
_entity_poly.pdbx_strand_id
1 'polypeptide(L)'
;TYTGGLGFGFKWNMGWMHDTLRFISKEPVHRRYHHHDLTFGLLYAFSENFILPLSHDEVVHGKGSLLGKMPGDRWQKFANLRAYFGFMWGHPGKKLLFMGGEFGQEREWNHNQSLDWHLLDDPLHAGLKALVRDLNHLYVATPALHERDTEAAGFQWLVSDDAENNVIAWARKGRAPGEIAVVVSNFTPVPRHG
;
A
#
# COMPACT_ATOMS: atom_id res chain seq x y z
N THR A 1 -30.13 -5.22 -11.69
CA THR A 1 -29.15 -5.87 -10.80
C THR A 1 -29.76 -7.17 -10.30
N TYR A 2 -29.16 -8.33 -10.62
CA TYR A 2 -29.85 -9.63 -10.50
C TYR A 2 -29.75 -10.28 -9.10
N THR A 3 -29.05 -9.65 -8.14
CA THR A 3 -28.70 -10.24 -6.83
C THR A 3 -28.98 -9.33 -5.62
N GLY A 4 -29.73 -8.23 -5.78
CA GLY A 4 -30.15 -7.37 -4.65
C GLY A 4 -29.09 -6.40 -4.09
N GLY A 5 -27.90 -6.30 -4.68
CA GLY A 5 -26.89 -5.29 -4.33
C GLY A 5 -27.17 -3.89 -4.93
N LEU A 6 -26.48 -2.87 -4.42
CA LEU A 6 -26.64 -1.46 -4.82
C LEU A 6 -26.16 -1.13 -6.25
N GLY A 7 -25.47 -2.06 -6.93
CA GLY A 7 -25.08 -1.93 -8.34
C GLY A 7 -23.75 -1.21 -8.62
N PHE A 8 -22.98 -0.86 -7.59
CA PHE A 8 -21.62 -0.33 -7.76
C PHE A 8 -20.65 -1.42 -8.23
N GLY A 9 -19.77 -1.08 -9.18
CA GLY A 9 -18.71 -1.98 -9.66
C GLY A 9 -17.56 -2.15 -8.66
N PHE A 10 -17.27 -1.10 -7.87
CA PHE A 10 -16.23 -1.09 -6.85
C PHE A 10 -16.66 -0.28 -5.61
N LYS A 11 -16.00 -0.58 -4.50
CA LYS A 11 -16.12 0.12 -3.21
C LYS A 11 -14.74 0.47 -2.67
N TRP A 12 -14.59 1.64 -2.07
CA TRP A 12 -13.36 1.99 -1.37
C TRP A 12 -13.22 1.18 -0.08
N ASN A 13 -12.06 0.56 0.12
CA ASN A 13 -11.74 -0.16 1.34
C ASN A 13 -11.21 0.80 2.41
N MET A 14 -12.13 1.53 3.04
CA MET A 14 -11.80 2.48 4.11
C MET A 14 -11.20 1.79 5.34
N GLY A 15 -11.56 0.53 5.61
CA GLY A 15 -10.98 -0.26 6.69
C GLY A 15 -9.49 -0.53 6.45
N TRP A 16 -9.15 -1.07 5.27
CA TRP A 16 -7.75 -1.24 4.84
C TRP A 16 -6.95 0.06 4.93
N MET A 17 -7.53 1.17 4.47
CA MET A 17 -6.85 2.47 4.50
C MET A 17 -6.53 2.89 5.94
N HIS A 18 -7.53 2.88 6.83
CA HIS A 18 -7.32 3.28 8.23
C HIS A 18 -6.35 2.35 8.97
N ASP A 19 -6.53 1.03 8.84
CA ASP A 19 -5.71 0.06 9.56
C ASP A 19 -4.25 0.14 9.11
N THR A 20 -4.00 0.16 7.80
CA THR A 20 -2.63 0.13 7.28
C THR A 20 -1.90 1.47 7.43
N LEU A 21 -2.59 2.61 7.35
CA LEU A 21 -2.01 3.91 7.69
C LEU A 21 -1.69 3.99 9.20
N ARG A 22 -2.58 3.49 10.06
CA ARG A 22 -2.30 3.40 11.51
C ARG A 22 -1.08 2.54 11.79
N PHE A 23 -0.95 1.40 11.12
CA PHE A 23 0.21 0.51 11.25
C PHE A 23 1.51 1.20 10.83
N ILE A 24 1.56 1.73 9.60
CA ILE A 24 2.80 2.23 9.02
C ILE A 24 3.28 3.52 9.72
N SER A 25 2.37 4.27 10.32
CA SER A 25 2.70 5.50 11.07
C SER A 25 3.35 5.23 12.44
N LYS A 26 3.34 3.98 12.92
CA LYS A 26 3.97 3.61 14.20
C LYS A 26 5.46 3.41 14.04
N GLU A 27 6.22 3.85 15.04
CA GLU A 27 7.63 3.50 15.18
C GLU A 27 7.83 1.98 15.04
N PRO A 28 8.86 1.51 14.29
CA PRO A 28 9.03 0.10 13.97
C PRO A 28 8.99 -0.85 15.18
N VAL A 29 9.52 -0.41 16.33
CA VAL A 29 9.52 -1.19 17.59
C VAL A 29 8.11 -1.49 18.12
N HIS A 30 7.12 -0.67 17.78
CA HIS A 30 5.73 -0.85 18.22
C HIS A 30 4.88 -1.64 17.23
N ARG A 31 5.33 -1.82 15.98
CA ARG A 31 4.53 -2.47 14.93
C ARG A 31 4.12 -3.91 15.25
N ARG A 32 4.94 -4.64 16.03
CA ARG A 32 4.65 -6.03 16.42
C ARG A 32 3.31 -6.19 17.15
N TYR A 33 2.90 -5.17 17.92
CA TYR A 33 1.64 -5.17 18.67
C TYR A 33 0.42 -4.85 17.78
N HIS A 34 0.68 -4.44 16.55
CA HIS A 34 -0.31 -3.98 15.58
C HIS A 34 -0.28 -4.79 14.29
N HIS A 35 0.38 -5.97 14.28
CA HIS A 35 0.49 -6.81 13.09
C HIS A 35 -0.89 -7.18 12.48
N HIS A 36 -1.92 -7.27 13.32
CA HIS A 36 -3.30 -7.49 12.88
C HIS A 36 -3.84 -6.38 11.97
N ASP A 37 -3.34 -5.15 12.06
CA ASP A 37 -3.71 -4.04 11.17
C ASP A 37 -3.35 -4.33 9.69
N LEU A 38 -2.37 -5.22 9.45
CA LEU A 38 -2.01 -5.64 8.10
C LEU A 38 -2.82 -6.85 7.60
N THR A 39 -3.28 -7.71 8.50
CA THR A 39 -3.87 -9.01 8.14
C THR A 39 -5.40 -9.01 8.20
N PHE A 40 -6.01 -8.18 9.05
CA PHE A 40 -7.44 -8.17 9.31
C PHE A 40 -8.27 -7.81 8.06
N GLY A 41 -7.81 -6.84 7.27
CA GLY A 41 -8.48 -6.43 6.03
C GLY A 41 -8.68 -7.57 5.03
N LEU A 42 -7.80 -8.59 5.06
CA LEU A 42 -7.86 -9.75 4.17
C LEU A 42 -8.93 -10.78 4.55
N LEU A 43 -9.48 -10.73 5.77
CA LEU A 43 -10.61 -11.57 6.18
C LEU A 43 -11.87 -11.28 5.37
N TYR A 44 -12.03 -10.04 4.91
CA TYR A 44 -13.19 -9.61 4.13
C TYR A 44 -12.80 -9.04 2.76
N ALA A 45 -11.53 -9.06 2.35
CA ALA A 45 -11.07 -8.45 1.09
C ALA A 45 -11.75 -8.99 -0.18
N PHE A 46 -12.44 -10.13 -0.10
CA PHE A 46 -13.13 -10.77 -1.22
C PHE A 46 -14.66 -10.75 -1.07
N SER A 47 -15.21 -10.03 -0.08
CA SER A 47 -16.66 -9.84 0.06
C SER A 47 -17.22 -8.75 -0.85
N GLU A 48 -16.36 -7.85 -1.33
CA GLU A 48 -16.69 -6.74 -2.21
C GLU A 48 -15.56 -6.55 -3.24
N ASN A 49 -15.86 -5.85 -4.33
CA ASN A 49 -14.85 -5.42 -5.28
C ASN A 49 -14.13 -4.16 -4.74
N PHE A 50 -13.00 -4.33 -4.06
CA PHE A 50 -12.33 -3.22 -3.40
C PHE A 50 -11.36 -2.42 -4.29
N ILE A 51 -11.39 -1.10 -4.11
CA ILE A 51 -10.27 -0.18 -4.38
C ILE A 51 -9.59 0.11 -3.04
N LEU A 52 -8.26 0.12 -3.02
CA LEU A 52 -7.40 0.52 -1.91
C LEU A 52 -7.09 2.01 -2.07
N PRO A 53 -7.71 2.92 -1.29
CA PRO A 53 -7.56 4.34 -1.50
C PRO A 53 -6.52 4.95 -0.56
N LEU A 54 -5.62 5.75 -1.12
CA LEU A 54 -4.89 6.80 -0.42
C LEU A 54 -5.31 8.13 -1.08
N SER A 55 -6.46 8.65 -0.66
CA SER A 55 -7.12 9.81 -1.27
C SER A 55 -6.63 11.13 -0.68
N HIS A 56 -7.13 12.23 -1.24
CA HIS A 56 -6.87 13.59 -0.75
C HIS A 56 -7.26 13.82 0.71
N ASP A 57 -8.34 13.18 1.18
CA ASP A 57 -8.84 13.31 2.54
C ASP A 57 -7.82 12.85 3.59
N GLU A 58 -6.86 12.01 3.22
CA GLU A 58 -5.86 11.46 4.15
C GLU A 58 -4.62 12.35 4.32
N VAL A 59 -4.50 13.41 3.53
CA VAL A 59 -3.32 14.29 3.49
C VAL A 59 -3.64 15.77 3.70
N VAL A 60 -4.69 16.04 4.47
CA VAL A 60 -5.20 17.38 4.83
C VAL A 60 -5.62 17.47 6.29
N HIS A 61 -6.02 18.65 6.74
CA HIS A 61 -6.66 18.91 8.04
C HIS A 61 -5.83 18.45 9.24
N GLY A 62 -4.51 18.59 9.19
CA GLY A 62 -3.61 18.21 10.29
C GLY A 62 -3.27 16.72 10.33
N LYS A 63 -3.75 15.92 9.37
CA LYS A 63 -3.41 14.50 9.28
C LYS A 63 -1.96 14.27 8.83
N GLY A 64 -1.29 15.26 8.25
CA GLY A 64 0.03 15.17 7.62
C GLY A 64 0.01 14.52 6.23
N SER A 65 1.04 14.79 5.44
CA SER A 65 1.30 14.11 4.16
C SER A 65 1.63 12.62 4.35
N LEU A 66 1.57 11.82 3.28
CA LEU A 66 1.96 10.40 3.37
C LEU A 66 3.40 10.22 3.86
N LEU A 67 4.34 11.05 3.40
CA LEU A 67 5.73 11.03 3.88
C LEU A 67 5.82 11.50 5.33
N GLY A 68 5.05 12.53 5.70
CA GLY A 68 5.01 13.09 7.05
C GLY A 68 4.53 12.09 8.11
N LYS A 69 3.67 11.15 7.73
CA LYS A 69 3.19 10.05 8.61
C LYS A 69 4.26 9.00 8.91
N MET A 70 5.31 8.89 8.09
CA MET A 70 6.32 7.84 8.26
C MET A 70 7.25 8.17 9.44
N PRO A 71 7.58 7.18 10.30
CA PRO A 71 8.48 7.38 11.42
C PRO A 71 9.96 7.41 11.01
N GLY A 72 10.81 7.83 11.94
CA GLY A 72 12.26 7.81 11.78
C GLY A 72 12.87 9.01 11.07
N ASP A 73 14.16 8.88 10.74
CA ASP A 73 14.91 9.90 10.00
C ASP A 73 14.44 10.04 8.53
N ARG A 74 14.94 11.06 7.81
CA ARG A 74 14.55 11.33 6.41
C ARG A 74 14.67 10.07 5.53
N TRP A 75 15.76 9.33 5.64
CA TRP A 75 15.96 8.12 4.83
C TRP A 75 14.93 7.04 5.19
N GLN A 76 14.68 6.83 6.48
CA GLN A 76 13.69 5.87 6.97
C GLN A 76 12.26 6.26 6.54
N LYS A 77 11.93 7.54 6.52
CA LYS A 77 10.61 8.00 6.03
C LYS A 77 10.36 7.60 4.58
N PHE A 78 11.33 7.86 3.70
CA PHE A 78 11.25 7.42 2.31
C PHE A 78 11.25 5.89 2.19
N ALA A 79 12.07 5.18 2.98
CA ALA A 79 12.10 3.71 2.96
C ALA A 79 10.74 3.10 3.37
N ASN A 80 10.10 3.63 4.41
CA ASN A 80 8.77 3.22 4.84
C ASN A 80 7.73 3.48 3.75
N LEU A 81 7.74 4.67 3.11
CA LEU A 81 6.77 4.99 2.06
C LEU A 81 6.95 4.09 0.83
N ARG A 82 8.19 3.78 0.44
CA ARG A 82 8.48 2.80 -0.62
C ARG A 82 7.96 1.40 -0.27
N ALA A 83 8.23 0.94 0.96
CA ALA A 83 7.75 -0.36 1.44
C ALA A 83 6.21 -0.42 1.46
N TYR A 84 5.57 0.68 1.88
CA TYR A 84 4.11 0.78 1.92
C TYR A 84 3.47 0.75 0.52
N PHE A 85 4.07 1.42 -0.47
CA PHE A 85 3.62 1.32 -1.85
C PHE A 85 3.85 -0.07 -2.45
N GLY A 86 4.98 -0.71 -2.18
CA GLY A 86 5.21 -2.10 -2.59
C GLY A 86 4.15 -3.05 -2.02
N PHE A 87 3.84 -2.90 -0.74
CA PHE A 87 2.75 -3.62 -0.07
C PHE A 87 1.39 -3.35 -0.74
N MET A 88 1.02 -2.08 -0.93
CA MET A 88 -0.24 -1.69 -1.54
C MET A 88 -0.41 -2.23 -2.96
N TRP A 89 0.64 -2.20 -3.79
CA TRP A 89 0.60 -2.72 -5.16
C TRP A 89 0.47 -4.25 -5.19
N GLY A 90 1.14 -4.95 -4.26
CA GLY A 90 1.05 -6.40 -4.13
C GLY A 90 -0.24 -6.92 -3.47
N HIS A 91 -0.93 -6.09 -2.68
CA HIS A 91 -2.16 -6.45 -1.98
C HIS A 91 -3.34 -6.64 -2.95
N PRO A 92 -4.31 -7.56 -2.72
CA PRO A 92 -5.53 -7.64 -3.52
C PRO A 92 -6.36 -6.34 -3.48
N GLY A 93 -6.91 -5.95 -4.63
CA GLY A 93 -7.77 -4.75 -4.79
C GLY A 93 -7.15 -3.70 -5.72
N LYS A 94 -7.98 -2.88 -6.36
CA LYS A 94 -7.50 -1.84 -7.30
C LYS A 94 -6.81 -0.68 -6.57
N LYS A 95 -5.95 0.09 -7.25
CA LYS A 95 -5.08 1.10 -6.60
C LYS A 95 -5.60 2.51 -6.84
N LEU A 96 -5.60 3.34 -5.81
CA LEU A 96 -5.83 4.78 -5.94
C LEU A 96 -4.84 5.53 -5.05
N LEU A 97 -4.04 6.40 -5.67
CA LEU A 97 -3.07 7.26 -5.02
C LEU A 97 -3.32 8.70 -5.44
N PHE A 98 -3.51 9.60 -4.48
CA PHE A 98 -3.70 11.02 -4.74
C PHE A 98 -2.40 11.72 -5.13
N MET A 99 -2.52 12.75 -5.98
CA MET A 99 -1.41 13.54 -6.47
C MET A 99 -0.56 14.14 -5.33
N GLY A 100 0.75 14.19 -5.54
CA GLY A 100 1.72 14.54 -4.49
C GLY A 100 2.21 13.33 -3.70
N GLY A 101 1.39 12.28 -3.59
CA GLY A 101 1.79 11.03 -2.94
C GLY A 101 2.91 10.30 -3.69
N GLU A 102 2.92 10.37 -5.02
CA GLU A 102 3.83 9.62 -5.88
C GLU A 102 5.29 10.08 -5.81
N PHE A 103 5.55 11.33 -5.45
CA PHE A 103 6.88 11.85 -5.21
C PHE A 103 7.13 12.22 -3.74
N GLY A 104 6.18 11.89 -2.85
CA GLY A 104 6.32 12.07 -1.41
C GLY A 104 6.36 13.54 -1.02
N GLN A 105 5.39 14.33 -1.47
CA GLN A 105 5.23 15.72 -1.04
C GLN A 105 5.29 15.82 0.49
N GLU A 106 6.12 16.73 1.00
CA GLU A 106 6.37 16.83 2.44
C GLU A 106 5.19 17.49 3.17
N ARG A 107 4.62 18.54 2.57
CA ARG A 107 3.51 19.30 3.14
C ARG A 107 2.17 18.63 2.85
N GLU A 108 1.20 18.89 3.72
CA GLU A 108 -0.20 18.58 3.43
C GLU A 108 -0.64 19.24 2.12
N TRP A 109 -1.61 18.61 1.46
CA TRP A 109 -2.20 19.18 0.26
C TRP A 109 -2.94 20.48 0.61
N ASN A 110 -2.72 21.51 -0.20
CA ASN A 110 -3.41 22.78 -0.09
C ASN A 110 -4.03 23.12 -1.45
N HIS A 111 -5.35 23.16 -1.51
CA HIS A 111 -6.08 23.46 -2.76
C HIS A 111 -5.79 24.87 -3.31
N ASN A 112 -5.28 25.80 -2.49
CA ASN A 112 -4.92 27.15 -2.90
C ASN A 112 -3.49 27.29 -3.43
N GLN A 113 -2.71 26.20 -3.45
CA GLN A 113 -1.32 26.20 -3.91
C GLN A 113 -1.07 25.05 -4.89
N SER A 114 -0.08 25.23 -5.77
CA SER A 114 0.40 24.11 -6.57
C SER A 114 1.04 23.05 -5.68
N LEU A 115 1.18 21.84 -6.21
CA LEU A 115 2.06 20.84 -5.61
C LEU A 115 3.51 21.36 -5.56
N ASP A 116 4.29 20.84 -4.61
CA ASP A 116 5.68 21.22 -4.36
C ASP A 116 6.64 20.58 -5.39
N TRP A 117 6.49 20.93 -6.67
CA TRP A 117 7.24 20.30 -7.77
C TRP A 117 8.77 20.43 -7.66
N HIS A 118 9.26 21.48 -6.99
CA HIS A 118 10.68 21.69 -6.72
C HIS A 118 11.33 20.54 -5.92
N LEU A 119 10.54 19.74 -5.19
CA LEU A 119 11.04 18.58 -4.47
C LEU A 119 11.66 17.53 -5.39
N LEU A 120 11.30 17.50 -6.69
CA LEU A 120 11.87 16.56 -7.66
C LEU A 120 13.35 16.81 -7.98
N ASP A 121 13.91 17.95 -7.56
CA ASP A 121 15.35 18.21 -7.63
C ASP A 121 16.14 17.42 -6.56
N ASP A 122 15.47 16.90 -5.53
CA ASP A 122 16.05 15.98 -4.53
C ASP A 122 15.93 14.51 -5.01
N PRO A 123 17.05 13.76 -5.04
CA PRO A 123 17.08 12.36 -5.47
C PRO A 123 16.11 11.41 -4.73
N LEU A 124 15.76 11.67 -3.47
CA LEU A 124 14.83 10.82 -2.71
C LEU A 124 13.41 10.92 -3.24
N HIS A 125 12.95 12.14 -3.57
CA HIS A 125 11.64 12.38 -4.15
C HIS A 125 11.57 11.86 -5.60
N ALA A 126 12.61 12.15 -6.40
CA ALA A 126 12.72 11.62 -7.76
C ALA A 126 12.74 10.08 -7.76
N GLY A 127 13.45 9.46 -6.82
CA GLY A 127 13.51 8.01 -6.64
C GLY A 127 12.16 7.40 -6.23
N LEU A 128 11.39 8.08 -5.39
CA LEU A 128 10.04 7.63 -5.04
C LEU A 128 9.08 7.69 -6.25
N LYS A 129 9.16 8.77 -7.05
CA LYS A 129 8.42 8.87 -8.31
C LYS A 129 8.80 7.78 -9.31
N ALA A 130 10.09 7.47 -9.41
CA ALA A 130 10.57 6.36 -10.24
C ALA A 130 10.04 5.01 -9.75
N LEU A 131 10.01 4.78 -8.43
CA LEU A 131 9.40 3.57 -7.87
C LEU A 131 7.93 3.44 -8.27
N VAL A 132 7.12 4.50 -8.13
CA VAL A 132 5.69 4.43 -8.48
C VAL A 132 5.51 4.15 -9.98
N ARG A 133 6.34 4.73 -10.85
CA ARG A 133 6.39 4.38 -12.28
C ARG A 133 6.66 2.89 -12.47
N ASP A 134 7.70 2.37 -11.83
CA ASP A 134 8.13 0.98 -12.00
C ASP A 134 7.11 -0.01 -11.41
N LEU A 135 6.47 0.33 -10.29
CA LEU A 135 5.36 -0.42 -9.71
C LEU A 135 4.15 -0.46 -10.66
N ASN A 136 3.83 0.64 -11.34
CA ASN A 136 2.75 0.67 -12.34
C ASN A 136 3.08 -0.21 -13.55
N HIS A 137 4.31 -0.17 -14.07
CA HIS A 137 4.73 -1.06 -15.14
C HIS A 137 4.67 -2.54 -14.71
N LEU A 138 5.17 -2.85 -13.52
CA LEU A 138 5.10 -4.20 -12.95
C LEU A 138 3.65 -4.68 -12.80
N TYR A 139 2.76 -3.83 -12.29
CA TYR A 139 1.35 -4.18 -12.06
C TYR A 139 0.63 -4.54 -13.35
N VAL A 140 0.86 -3.77 -14.43
CA VAL A 140 0.25 -4.02 -15.74
C VAL A 140 0.88 -5.25 -16.41
N ALA A 141 2.20 -5.41 -16.31
CA ALA A 141 2.91 -6.53 -16.94
C ALA A 141 2.73 -7.87 -16.23
N THR A 142 2.21 -7.90 -14.99
CA THR A 142 2.09 -9.11 -14.17
C THR A 142 0.61 -9.43 -13.90
N PRO A 143 -0.03 -10.32 -14.69
CA PRO A 143 -1.46 -10.66 -14.56
C PRO A 143 -1.88 -11.09 -13.15
N ALA A 144 -1.02 -11.84 -12.45
CA ALA A 144 -1.24 -12.27 -11.08
C ALA A 144 -1.56 -11.13 -10.11
N LEU A 145 -1.05 -9.92 -10.36
CA LEU A 145 -1.27 -8.76 -9.50
C LEU A 145 -2.65 -8.10 -9.66
N HIS A 146 -3.41 -8.42 -10.72
CA HIS A 146 -4.64 -7.68 -11.03
C HIS A 146 -5.83 -8.48 -11.56
N GLU A 147 -5.64 -9.65 -12.19
CA GLU A 147 -6.75 -10.37 -12.85
C GLU A 147 -7.76 -10.99 -11.87
N ARG A 148 -7.30 -11.34 -10.67
CA ARG A 148 -8.07 -12.03 -9.63
C ARG A 148 -8.15 -11.24 -8.31
N ASP A 149 -8.10 -9.91 -8.39
CA ASP A 149 -8.15 -9.02 -7.21
C ASP A 149 -9.39 -9.24 -6.32
N THR A 150 -10.48 -9.72 -6.91
CA THR A 150 -11.79 -9.90 -6.26
C THR A 150 -12.14 -11.38 -6.08
N GLU A 151 -11.18 -12.29 -6.27
CA GLU A 151 -11.37 -13.73 -6.13
C GLU A 151 -10.43 -14.25 -5.04
N ALA A 152 -10.96 -14.92 -4.01
CA ALA A 152 -10.14 -15.48 -2.93
C ALA A 152 -9.04 -16.42 -3.44
N ALA A 153 -9.30 -17.14 -4.54
CA ALA A 153 -8.32 -18.02 -5.20
C ALA A 153 -7.10 -17.28 -5.79
N GLY A 154 -7.19 -15.95 -5.98
CA GLY A 154 -6.10 -15.10 -6.43
C GLY A 154 -5.06 -14.76 -5.36
N PHE A 155 -5.29 -15.18 -4.11
CA PHE A 155 -4.44 -14.86 -2.96
C PHE A 155 -4.16 -16.09 -2.10
N GLN A 156 -2.95 -16.17 -1.54
CA GLN A 156 -2.60 -17.18 -0.55
C GLN A 156 -1.52 -16.65 0.39
N TRP A 157 -1.77 -16.67 1.70
CA TRP A 157 -0.74 -16.39 2.70
C TRP A 157 0.40 -17.40 2.62
N LEU A 158 1.63 -16.90 2.74
CA LEU A 158 2.84 -17.70 2.92
C LEU A 158 3.42 -17.49 4.33
N VAL A 159 3.41 -16.23 4.79
CA VAL A 159 3.78 -15.81 6.14
C VAL A 159 2.79 -14.74 6.58
N SER A 160 1.97 -15.03 7.58
CA SER A 160 0.98 -14.09 8.13
C SER A 160 1.19 -13.76 9.60
N ASP A 161 2.04 -14.50 10.30
CA ASP A 161 2.17 -14.54 11.76
C ASP A 161 3.56 -14.12 12.28
N ASP A 162 4.45 -13.66 11.40
CA ASP A 162 5.78 -13.15 11.78
C ASP A 162 5.73 -11.69 12.31
N ALA A 163 4.93 -11.50 13.36
CA ALA A 163 4.74 -10.23 14.04
C ALA A 163 6.01 -9.76 14.76
N GLU A 164 6.84 -10.69 15.26
CA GLU A 164 8.09 -10.35 15.93
C GLU A 164 9.06 -9.62 15.01
N ASN A 165 9.10 -10.02 13.73
CA ASN A 165 9.96 -9.39 12.74
C ASN A 165 9.24 -8.33 11.87
N ASN A 166 7.92 -8.16 12.04
CA ASN A 166 7.03 -7.39 11.16
C ASN A 166 7.21 -7.75 9.69
N VAL A 167 7.25 -9.04 9.41
CA VAL A 167 7.34 -9.58 8.05
C VAL A 167 6.00 -10.21 7.67
N ILE A 168 5.55 -9.92 6.46
CA ILE A 168 4.41 -10.61 5.85
C ILE A 168 4.77 -11.02 4.43
N ALA A 169 4.27 -12.17 4.01
CA ALA A 169 4.48 -12.68 2.67
C ALA A 169 3.25 -13.43 2.15
N TRP A 170 2.94 -13.24 0.88
CA TRP A 170 1.82 -13.92 0.22
C TRP A 170 2.12 -14.17 -1.25
N ALA A 171 1.41 -15.13 -1.82
CA ALA A 171 1.34 -15.37 -3.25
C ALA A 171 0.10 -14.70 -3.84
N ARG A 172 0.28 -14.11 -5.01
CA ARG A 172 -0.77 -13.64 -5.92
C ARG A 172 -0.82 -14.58 -7.12
N LYS A 173 -2.01 -14.95 -7.58
CA LYS A 173 -2.22 -15.93 -8.66
C LYS A 173 -3.04 -15.34 -9.80
N GLY A 174 -2.55 -15.49 -11.02
CA GLY A 174 -3.25 -15.10 -12.25
C GLY A 174 -4.28 -16.14 -12.69
N ARG A 175 -4.91 -15.92 -13.85
CA ARG A 175 -5.86 -16.89 -14.42
C ARG A 175 -5.15 -18.03 -15.12
N ALA A 176 -4.00 -17.79 -15.74
CA ALA A 176 -3.27 -18.83 -16.44
C ALA A 176 -2.45 -19.69 -15.47
N PRO A 177 -2.29 -21.00 -15.75
CA PRO A 177 -1.42 -21.87 -14.96
C PRO A 177 0.01 -21.32 -14.87
N GLY A 178 0.58 -21.29 -13.67
CA GLY A 178 1.95 -20.83 -13.43
C GLY A 178 2.12 -19.32 -13.24
N GLU A 179 1.08 -18.50 -13.44
CA GLU A 179 1.14 -17.07 -13.15
C GLU A 179 1.09 -16.83 -11.64
N ILE A 180 2.26 -16.68 -11.03
CA ILE A 180 2.42 -16.46 -9.60
C ILE A 180 3.37 -15.28 -9.38
N ALA A 181 2.97 -14.35 -8.52
CA ALA A 181 3.85 -13.34 -7.97
C ALA A 181 3.91 -13.50 -6.44
N VAL A 182 5.12 -13.57 -5.88
CA VAL A 182 5.31 -13.59 -4.43
C VAL A 182 5.64 -12.18 -3.96
N VAL A 183 4.88 -11.71 -2.99
CA VAL A 183 5.08 -10.40 -2.37
C VAL A 183 5.58 -10.62 -0.95
N VAL A 184 6.66 -9.93 -0.60
CA VAL A 184 7.27 -9.97 0.73
C VAL A 184 7.45 -8.53 1.20
N SER A 185 6.99 -8.22 2.40
CA SER A 185 7.15 -6.91 3.03
C SER A 185 7.81 -7.05 4.39
N ASN A 186 8.94 -6.37 4.58
CA ASN A 186 9.59 -6.18 5.88
C ASN A 186 9.36 -4.74 6.34
N PHE A 187 8.63 -4.57 7.43
CA PHE A 187 8.30 -3.25 8.00
C PHE A 187 9.20 -2.89 9.18
N THR A 188 10.45 -3.35 9.19
CA THR A 188 11.49 -2.88 10.12
C THR A 188 12.70 -2.35 9.37
N PRO A 189 13.49 -1.44 9.97
CA PRO A 189 14.75 -1.00 9.38
C PRO A 189 15.85 -2.07 9.49
N VAL A 190 15.58 -3.22 10.11
CA VAL A 190 16.55 -4.30 10.35
C VAL A 190 16.55 -5.23 9.14
N PRO A 191 17.67 -5.34 8.40
CA PRO A 191 17.83 -6.33 7.35
C PRO A 191 17.77 -7.74 7.93
N ARG A 192 17.24 -8.69 7.17
CA ARG A 192 17.18 -10.11 7.56
C ARG A 192 18.12 -10.90 6.66
N HIS A 193 19.13 -11.51 7.27
CA HIS A 193 20.08 -12.39 6.60
C HIS A 193 19.63 -13.83 6.80
N GLY A 194 19.65 -14.63 5.72
CA GLY A 194 19.38 -16.07 5.73
C GLY A 194 20.65 -16.88 5.61
#